data_AF-A0A956NEX1-F1
#
_entry.id   AF-A0A956NEX1-F1
#
_cell.length_a   1.000
_cell.length_b   1.000
_cell.length_c   1.000
_cell.angle_alpha   90.00
_cell.angle_beta   90.00
_cell.angle_gamma   90.00
#
_symmetry.space_group_name_H-M   'P 1'
#
loop_
_entity.id
_entity.type
_entity.pdbx_description
1 polymer ?
#
loop_
_entity_poly.entity_id
_entity_poly.type
_entity_poly.pdbx_seq_one_letter_code
_entity_poly.pdbx_strand_id
1 'polypeptide(L)'
;MTQPQINSPAPFRMPPLPFLVPGILSLLLGLAAGLTRLPWELPAFGSVTMLHGPLMVSGFLGTVISVERAAALRRPWAWAVPALNGIGVLVLLFHAQLRSGLPFDAQQAGAILFAAGAVGLVAIFAAIVRKQPTLFNVVMGMGALAYVGANLTLLVGKPIATAVPFWSAFLVLTI
;
A
#
# COMPACT_ATOMS: atom_id res chain seq x y z
N MET A 1 28.18 24.56 -38.28
CA MET A 1 26.96 23.73 -38.26
C MET A 1 26.69 23.32 -36.83
N THR A 2 25.88 24.09 -36.10
CA THR A 2 25.42 23.77 -34.74
C THR A 2 24.22 22.84 -34.87
N GLN A 3 24.33 21.59 -34.40
CA GLN A 3 23.16 20.72 -34.35
C GLN A 3 22.12 21.29 -33.38
N PRO A 4 20.83 21.30 -33.74
CA PRO A 4 19.77 21.73 -32.82
C PRO A 4 19.72 20.75 -31.65
N GLN A 5 19.98 21.25 -30.43
CA GLN A 5 19.77 20.48 -29.21
C GLN A 5 18.27 20.20 -29.07
N ILE A 6 17.87 18.96 -29.34
CA ILE A 6 16.51 18.49 -29.09
C ILE A 6 16.36 18.38 -27.58
N ASN A 7 15.82 19.42 -26.94
CA ASN A 7 15.50 19.43 -25.51
C ASN A 7 14.48 18.32 -25.23
N SER A 8 14.98 17.12 -24.91
CA SER A 8 14.15 16.04 -24.39
C SER A 8 13.58 16.51 -23.04
N PRO A 9 12.26 16.44 -22.80
CA PRO A 9 11.68 16.90 -21.55
C PRO A 9 12.33 16.17 -20.37
N ALA A 10 12.68 16.94 -19.33
CA ALA A 10 13.31 16.37 -18.14
C ALA A 10 12.42 15.25 -17.55
N PRO A 11 13.02 14.13 -17.12
CA PRO A 11 12.24 13.04 -16.56
C PRO A 11 11.51 13.52 -15.30
N PHE A 12 10.21 13.23 -15.21
CA PHE A 12 9.38 13.56 -14.07
C PHE A 12 9.95 12.96 -12.77
N ARG A 13 10.12 13.77 -11.72
CA ARG A 13 10.60 13.37 -10.40
C ARG A 13 9.72 14.01 -9.31
N MET A 14 9.09 13.17 -8.49
CA MET A 14 8.41 13.60 -7.26
C MET A 14 9.23 13.12 -6.06
N PRO A 15 9.33 13.91 -4.98
CA PRO A 15 9.97 13.48 -3.75
C PRO A 15 9.11 12.38 -3.08
N PRO A 16 9.71 11.27 -2.62
CA PRO A 16 8.96 10.17 -2.01
C PRO A 16 8.47 10.47 -0.59
N LEU A 17 9.10 11.44 0.08
CA LEU A 17 8.92 11.71 1.50
C LEU A 17 7.45 11.91 1.94
N PRO A 18 6.61 12.69 1.23
CA PRO A 18 5.21 12.90 1.65
C PRO A 18 4.39 11.62 1.69
N PHE A 19 4.71 10.65 0.84
CA PHE A 19 4.00 9.37 0.76
C PHE A 19 4.52 8.37 1.79
N LEU A 20 5.79 8.49 2.20
CA LEU A 20 6.38 7.60 3.20
C LEU A 20 5.90 7.90 4.62
N VAL A 21 5.58 9.15 4.95
CA VAL A 21 5.09 9.54 6.29
C VAL A 21 3.90 8.68 6.76
N PRO A 22 2.78 8.57 6.01
CA PRO A 22 1.68 7.70 6.43
C PRO A 22 2.06 6.22 6.45
N GLY A 23 2.98 5.77 5.59
CA GLY A 23 3.52 4.41 5.63
C GLY A 23 4.30 4.12 6.92
N ILE A 24 5.13 5.06 7.38
CA ILE A 24 5.87 4.95 8.65
C ILE A 24 4.91 4.95 9.84
N LEU A 25 3.88 5.81 9.83
CA LEU A 25 2.84 5.77 10.86
C LEU A 25 2.15 4.42 10.90
N SER A 26 1.83 3.86 9.73
CA SER A 26 1.25 2.52 9.60
C SER A 26 2.16 1.43 10.16
N LEU A 27 3.48 1.52 9.91
CA LEU A 27 4.47 0.60 10.46
C LEU A 27 4.48 0.65 11.99
N LEU A 28 4.58 1.84 12.58
CA LEU A 28 4.66 2.00 14.03
C LEU A 28 3.40 1.47 14.73
N LEU A 29 2.22 1.76 14.17
CA LEU A 29 0.95 1.29 14.73
C LEU A 29 0.70 -0.19 14.48
N GLY A 30 1.11 -0.70 13.31
CA GLY A 30 1.12 -2.13 13.02
C GLY A 30 2.01 -2.90 13.99
N LEU A 31 3.21 -2.39 14.29
CA LEU A 31 4.11 -2.97 15.29
C LEU A 31 3.50 -2.94 16.69
N ALA A 32 2.92 -1.81 17.11
CA ALA A 32 2.21 -1.70 18.38
C ALA A 32 1.05 -2.72 18.49
N ALA A 33 0.26 -2.87 17.43
CA ALA A 33 -0.81 -3.88 17.36
C ALA A 33 -0.29 -5.33 17.31
N GLY A 34 0.94 -5.55 16.84
CA GLY A 34 1.59 -6.85 16.84
C GLY A 34 2.14 -7.21 18.22
N LEU A 35 2.70 -6.24 18.94
CA LEU A 35 3.24 -6.40 20.29
C LEU A 35 2.18 -6.93 21.28
N THR A 36 0.93 -6.48 21.17
CA THR A 36 -0.16 -6.95 22.03
C THR A 36 -0.57 -8.41 21.80
N ARG A 37 0.00 -9.08 20.78
CA ARG A 37 -0.22 -10.52 20.52
C ARG A 37 0.81 -11.41 21.22
N LEU A 38 1.88 -10.83 21.77
CA LEU A 38 2.81 -11.55 22.62
C LEU A 38 2.14 -11.85 23.97
N PRO A 39 2.55 -12.91 24.69
CA PRO A 39 2.00 -13.27 26.00
C PRO A 39 2.48 -12.32 27.13
N TRP A 40 2.66 -11.04 26.81
CA TRP A 40 3.10 -9.99 27.73
C TRP A 40 1.88 -9.17 28.16
N GLU A 41 1.81 -8.77 29.43
CA GLU A 41 0.73 -7.92 29.94
C GLU A 41 0.87 -6.47 29.45
N LEU A 42 0.60 -6.26 28.17
CA LEU A 42 0.55 -4.93 27.56
C LEU A 42 -0.89 -4.40 27.55
N PRO A 43 -1.09 -3.09 27.76
CA PRO A 43 -2.41 -2.48 27.64
C PRO A 43 -2.94 -2.66 26.21
N ALA A 44 -4.19 -3.13 26.08
CA ALA A 44 -4.81 -3.33 24.79
C ALA A 44 -5.01 -1.99 24.06
N PHE A 45 -4.52 -1.89 22.81
CA PHE A 45 -4.70 -0.69 21.96
C PHE A 45 -6.10 -0.64 21.31
N GLY A 46 -7.14 -1.05 22.03
CA GLY A 46 -8.53 -1.08 21.56
C GLY A 46 -8.69 -1.78 20.20
N SER A 47 -9.44 -1.16 19.29
CA SER A 47 -9.72 -1.67 17.94
C SER A 47 -8.48 -1.77 17.04
N VAL A 48 -7.39 -1.07 17.36
CA VAL A 48 -6.14 -1.08 16.57
C VAL A 48 -5.45 -2.44 16.63
N THR A 49 -5.65 -3.22 17.69
CA THR A 49 -5.08 -4.58 17.86
C THR A 49 -5.45 -5.53 16.70
N MET A 50 -6.67 -5.36 16.15
CA MET A 50 -7.14 -6.17 15.02
C MET A 50 -6.57 -5.68 13.67
N LEU A 51 -5.97 -4.49 13.63
CA LEU A 51 -5.50 -3.85 12.40
C LEU A 51 -4.03 -4.14 12.07
N HIS A 52 -3.32 -4.97 12.86
CA HIS A 52 -1.91 -5.33 12.61
C HIS A 52 -1.65 -5.71 11.14
N GLY A 53 -2.36 -6.71 10.61
CA GLY A 53 -2.16 -7.20 9.23
C GLY A 53 -2.41 -6.12 8.17
N PRO A 54 -3.60 -5.48 8.14
CA PRO A 54 -3.89 -4.39 7.21
C PRO A 54 -2.90 -3.22 7.28
N LEU A 55 -2.49 -2.80 8.50
CA LEU A 55 -1.53 -1.71 8.67
C LEU A 55 -0.13 -2.09 8.20
N MET A 56 0.33 -3.31 8.49
CA MET A 56 1.66 -3.76 8.06
C MET A 56 1.74 -3.97 6.56
N VAL A 57 0.75 -4.65 5.97
CA VAL A 57 0.84 -5.06 4.57
C VAL A 57 0.27 -4.01 3.64
N SER A 58 -0.98 -3.57 3.84
CA SER A 58 -1.59 -2.62 2.91
C SER A 58 -1.16 -1.19 3.17
N GLY A 59 -1.02 -0.81 4.44
CA GLY A 59 -0.63 0.54 4.83
C GLY A 59 0.88 0.83 4.71
N PHE A 60 1.74 -0.04 5.22
CA PHE A 60 3.19 0.16 5.17
C PHE A 60 3.82 -0.42 3.88
N LEU A 61 3.85 -1.75 3.73
CA LEU A 61 4.57 -2.40 2.63
C LEU A 61 3.98 -2.02 1.27
N GLY A 62 2.65 -2.00 1.15
CA GLY A 62 1.94 -1.53 -0.04
C GLY A 62 2.31 -0.10 -0.42
N THR A 63 2.50 0.80 0.56
CA THR A 63 2.95 2.18 0.31
C THR A 63 4.40 2.21 -0.15
N VAL A 64 5.33 1.57 0.57
CA VAL A 64 6.78 1.60 0.25
C VAL A 64 7.05 1.01 -1.12
N ILE A 65 6.51 -0.19 -1.40
CA ILE A 65 6.67 -0.85 -2.70
C ILE A 65 6.12 0.05 -3.81
N SER A 66 4.94 0.66 -3.59
CA SER A 66 4.35 1.55 -4.60
C SER A 66 5.17 2.83 -4.81
N VAL A 67 5.77 3.42 -3.77
CA VAL A 67 6.69 4.57 -3.88
C VAL A 67 7.90 4.20 -4.73
N GLU A 68 8.55 3.08 -4.44
CA GLU A 68 9.72 2.61 -5.20
C GLU A 68 9.37 2.39 -6.67
N ARG A 69 8.26 1.67 -6.93
CA ARG A 69 7.86 1.35 -8.30
C ARG A 69 7.35 2.60 -9.05
N ALA A 70 6.71 3.56 -8.39
CA ALA A 70 6.32 4.83 -8.99
C ALA A 70 7.55 5.68 -9.36
N ALA A 71 8.55 5.74 -8.48
CA ALA A 71 9.82 6.40 -8.75
C ALA A 71 10.58 5.76 -9.92
N ALA A 72 10.56 4.43 -10.02
CA ALA A 72 11.15 3.69 -11.13
C ALA A 72 10.40 3.92 -12.45
N LEU A 73 9.07 3.94 -12.43
CA LEU A 73 8.24 4.08 -13.63
C LEU A 73 8.28 5.50 -14.23
N ARG A 74 8.57 6.52 -13.40
CA ARG A 74 8.67 7.95 -13.77
C ARG A 74 7.43 8.47 -14.50
N ARG A 75 6.24 8.08 -14.02
CA ARG A 75 4.95 8.55 -14.53
C ARG A 75 4.16 9.19 -13.39
N PRO A 76 3.54 10.37 -13.60
CA PRO A 76 2.85 11.11 -12.54
C PRO A 76 1.68 10.32 -11.95
N TRP A 77 0.92 9.59 -12.78
CA TRP A 77 -0.21 8.79 -12.32
C TRP A 77 0.21 7.68 -11.33
N ALA A 78 1.44 7.18 -11.40
CA ALA A 78 1.91 6.10 -10.53
C ALA A 78 1.99 6.53 -9.07
N TRP A 79 2.14 7.83 -8.81
CA TRP A 79 2.17 8.40 -7.46
C TRP A 79 0.78 8.46 -6.81
N ALA A 80 -0.31 8.28 -7.57
CA ALA A 80 -1.63 8.12 -6.99
C ALA A 80 -1.73 6.82 -6.17
N VAL A 81 -0.98 5.79 -6.53
CA VAL A 81 -1.01 4.49 -5.85
C VAL A 81 -0.51 4.55 -4.40
N PRO A 82 0.71 5.04 -4.11
CA PRO A 82 1.14 5.20 -2.73
C PRO A 82 0.32 6.28 -1.98
N ALA A 83 -0.25 7.26 -2.69
CA ALA A 83 -1.19 8.21 -2.08
C ALA A 83 -2.46 7.52 -1.57
N LEU A 84 -3.07 6.63 -2.38
CA LEU A 84 -4.25 5.88 -2.00
C LEU A 84 -3.99 5.01 -0.76
N ASN A 85 -2.86 4.30 -0.74
CA ASN A 85 -2.49 3.49 0.42
C ASN A 85 -2.24 4.38 1.66
N GLY A 86 -1.48 5.47 1.51
CA GLY A 86 -1.22 6.40 2.62
C GLY A 86 -2.49 7.06 3.16
N ILE A 87 -3.40 7.52 2.30
CA ILE A 87 -4.68 8.09 2.71
C ILE A 87 -5.56 7.02 3.37
N GLY A 88 -5.55 5.78 2.86
CA GLY A 88 -6.24 4.64 3.48
C GLY A 88 -5.83 4.42 4.92
N VAL A 89 -4.52 4.50 5.22
CA VAL A 89 -4.01 4.50 6.60
C VAL A 89 -4.61 5.64 7.40
N LEU A 90 -4.50 6.88 6.91
CA LEU A 90 -4.99 8.05 7.65
C LEU A 90 -6.49 7.93 7.96
N VAL A 91 -7.31 7.50 6.99
CA VAL A 91 -8.76 7.30 7.18
C VAL A 91 -9.05 6.28 8.29
N LEU A 92 -8.33 5.15 8.31
CA LEU A 92 -8.47 4.15 9.38
C LEU A 92 -8.04 4.68 10.74
N LEU A 93 -6.98 5.49 10.81
CA LEU A 93 -6.48 6.06 12.06
C LEU A 93 -7.40 7.14 12.62
N PHE A 94 -7.91 8.02 11.77
CA PHE A 94 -8.88 9.04 12.19
C PHE A 94 -10.18 8.41 12.71
N HIS A 95 -10.63 7.28 12.15
CA HIS A 95 -11.75 6.52 12.69
C HIS A 95 -11.49 5.98 14.10
N ALA A 96 -10.30 5.43 14.34
CA ALA A 96 -9.94 4.85 15.63
C ALA A 96 -9.87 5.90 16.76
N GLN A 97 -9.49 7.14 16.43
CA GLN A 97 -9.33 8.26 17.37
C GLN A 97 -10.62 9.08 17.54
N LEU A 98 -11.32 9.41 16.45
CA LEU A 98 -12.57 10.17 16.47
C LEU A 98 -13.77 9.22 16.37
N ARG A 99 -14.16 8.59 17.49
CA ARG A 99 -15.33 7.70 17.56
C ARG A 99 -16.68 8.34 17.20
N SER A 100 -16.76 9.64 16.88
CA SER A 100 -18.05 10.38 16.89
C SER A 100 -18.13 11.58 15.92
N GLY A 101 -17.68 11.48 14.67
CA GLY A 101 -17.81 12.63 13.77
C GLY A 101 -17.77 12.44 12.26
N LEU A 102 -17.45 11.24 11.74
CA LEU A 102 -17.44 11.02 10.29
C LEU A 102 -18.80 10.50 9.81
N PRO A 103 -19.40 11.09 8.77
CA PRO A 103 -20.72 10.69 8.26
C PRO A 103 -20.69 9.39 7.43
N PHE A 104 -19.57 8.67 7.40
CA PHE A 104 -19.34 7.48 6.59
C PHE A 104 -18.56 6.40 7.35
N ASP A 105 -18.72 5.15 6.94
CA ASP A 105 -17.95 4.01 7.47
C ASP A 105 -16.48 4.12 7.01
N ALA A 106 -15.65 4.64 7.90
CA ALA A 106 -14.24 4.86 7.61
C ALA A 106 -13.43 3.56 7.51
N GLN A 107 -13.89 2.46 8.13
CA GLN A 107 -13.25 1.16 7.92
C GLN A 107 -13.46 0.70 6.47
N GLN A 108 -14.69 0.82 5.97
CA GLN A 108 -14.99 0.49 4.58
C GLN A 108 -14.29 1.44 3.60
N ALA A 109 -14.26 2.74 3.88
CA ALA A 109 -13.54 3.71 3.06
C ALA A 109 -12.03 3.41 2.97
N GLY A 110 -11.40 3.07 4.10
CA GLY A 110 -10.00 2.64 4.13
C GLY A 110 -9.75 1.36 3.31
N ALA A 111 -10.64 0.37 3.42
CA ALA A 111 -10.56 -0.85 2.62
C ALA A 111 -10.72 -0.60 1.10
N ILE A 112 -11.61 0.32 0.71
CA ILE A 112 -11.77 0.75 -0.69
C ILE A 112 -10.48 1.40 -1.20
N LEU A 113 -9.88 2.28 -0.41
CA LEU A 113 -8.64 2.96 -0.77
C LEU A 113 -7.48 1.96 -0.94
N PHE A 114 -7.35 0.99 -0.04
CA PHE A 114 -6.34 -0.08 -0.18
C PHE A 114 -6.60 -0.98 -1.38
N ALA A 115 -7.85 -1.34 -1.67
CA ALA A 115 -8.20 -2.12 -2.85
C ALA A 115 -7.88 -1.34 -4.15
N ALA A 116 -8.20 -0.05 -4.20
CA ALA A 116 -7.85 0.82 -5.31
C ALA A 116 -6.33 0.95 -5.48
N GLY A 117 -5.59 1.10 -4.37
CA GLY A 117 -4.13 1.08 -4.38
C GLY A 117 -3.55 -0.25 -4.86
N ALA A 118 -4.13 -1.38 -4.48
CA ALA A 118 -3.70 -2.69 -4.96
C ALA A 118 -3.89 -2.85 -6.48
N VAL A 119 -5.04 -2.44 -7.01
CA VAL A 119 -5.30 -2.43 -8.46
C VAL A 119 -4.34 -1.45 -9.16
N GLY A 120 -4.08 -0.30 -8.57
CA GLY A 120 -3.10 0.66 -9.05
C GLY A 120 -1.69 0.08 -9.13
N LEU A 121 -1.27 -0.71 -8.13
CA LEU A 121 0.04 -1.37 -8.14
C LEU A 121 0.15 -2.42 -9.26
N VAL A 122 -0.92 -3.16 -9.53
CA VAL A 122 -1.00 -4.06 -10.69
C VAL A 122 -0.84 -3.26 -11.99
N ALA A 123 -1.49 -2.10 -12.12
CA ALA A 123 -1.32 -1.24 -13.29
C ALA A 123 0.13 -0.74 -13.43
N ILE A 124 0.81 -0.41 -12.33
CA ILE A 124 2.24 -0.02 -12.34
C ILE A 124 3.08 -1.18 -12.87
N PHE A 125 2.91 -2.39 -12.33
CA PHE A 125 3.66 -3.56 -12.79
C PHE A 125 3.34 -3.92 -14.24
N ALA A 126 2.07 -3.84 -14.67
CA ALA A 126 1.72 -4.04 -16.08
C ALA A 126 2.43 -3.04 -17.00
N ALA A 127 2.53 -1.77 -16.59
CA ALA A 127 3.27 -0.76 -17.34
C ALA A 127 4.79 -1.02 -17.35
N ILE A 128 5.36 -1.52 -16.25
CA ILE A 128 6.77 -1.91 -16.14
C ILE A 128 7.06 -3.12 -17.04
N VAL A 129 6.26 -4.18 -16.96
CA VAL A 129 6.41 -5.41 -17.78
C VAL A 129 6.29 -5.10 -19.27
N ARG A 130 5.36 -4.22 -19.67
CA ARG A 130 5.25 -3.77 -21.07
C ARG A 130 6.49 -3.05 -21.57
N LYS A 131 7.22 -2.34 -20.70
CA LYS A 131 8.48 -1.67 -21.06
C LYS A 131 9.68 -2.60 -21.00
N GLN A 132 9.70 -3.50 -20.02
CA GLN A 132 10.81 -4.40 -19.73
C GLN A 132 10.25 -5.76 -19.28
N PRO A 133 9.99 -6.68 -20.24
CA PRO A 133 9.39 -7.98 -19.97
C PRO A 133 10.42 -8.97 -19.42
N THR A 134 10.99 -8.67 -18.25
CA THR A 134 11.91 -9.55 -17.53
C THR A 134 11.13 -10.46 -16.59
N LEU A 135 11.64 -11.68 -16.35
CA LEU A 135 11.01 -12.64 -15.44
C LEU A 135 10.77 -12.04 -14.05
N PHE A 136 11.75 -11.31 -13.52
CA PHE A 136 11.64 -10.62 -12.24
C PHE A 136 10.44 -9.66 -12.19
N ASN A 137 10.22 -8.84 -13.23
CA ASN A 137 9.08 -7.93 -13.28
C ASN A 137 7.73 -8.67 -13.36
N VAL A 138 7.69 -9.81 -14.04
CA VAL A 138 6.50 -10.66 -14.12
C VAL A 138 6.19 -11.29 -12.76
N VAL A 139 7.20 -11.83 -12.07
CA VAL A 139 7.04 -12.45 -10.75
C VAL A 139 6.53 -11.43 -9.72
N MET A 140 7.15 -10.25 -9.65
CA MET A 140 6.65 -9.17 -8.79
C MET A 140 5.23 -8.73 -9.17
N GLY A 141 4.90 -8.70 -10.46
CA GLY A 141 3.55 -8.41 -10.94
C GLY A 141 2.51 -9.45 -10.49
N MET A 142 2.87 -10.73 -10.42
CA MET A 142 2.02 -11.77 -9.81
C MET A 142 1.82 -11.52 -8.31
N GLY A 143 2.86 -11.05 -7.61
CA GLY A 143 2.74 -10.58 -6.23
C GLY A 143 1.69 -9.47 -6.09
N ALA A 144 1.68 -8.49 -7.00
CA ALA A 144 0.67 -7.44 -6.99
C ALA A 144 -0.76 -7.96 -7.25
N LEU A 145 -0.94 -9.02 -8.04
CA LEU A 145 -2.24 -9.69 -8.19
C LEU A 145 -2.68 -10.36 -6.88
N ALA A 146 -1.77 -11.02 -6.18
CA ALA A 146 -2.06 -11.57 -4.85
C ALA A 146 -2.45 -10.45 -3.86
N TYR A 147 -1.78 -9.30 -3.93
CA TYR A 147 -2.12 -8.13 -3.13
C TYR A 147 -3.54 -7.61 -3.40
N VAL A 148 -4.03 -7.65 -4.64
CA VAL A 148 -5.45 -7.36 -4.95
C VAL A 148 -6.36 -8.36 -4.25
N GLY A 149 -6.07 -9.66 -4.33
CA GLY A 149 -6.82 -10.69 -3.63
C GLY A 149 -6.96 -10.43 -2.13
N ALA A 150 -5.85 -10.08 -1.47
CA ALA A 150 -5.86 -9.74 -0.05
C ALA A 150 -6.79 -8.54 0.25
N ASN A 151 -6.67 -7.44 -0.50
CA ASN A 151 -7.47 -6.24 -0.25
C ASN A 151 -8.95 -6.42 -0.60
N LEU A 152 -9.29 -7.28 -1.57
CA LEU A 152 -10.67 -7.66 -1.83
C LEU A 152 -11.28 -8.46 -0.68
N THR A 153 -10.51 -9.37 -0.06
CA THR A 153 -11.02 -10.10 1.13
C THR A 153 -11.31 -9.15 2.29
N LEU A 154 -10.46 -8.14 2.50
CA LEU A 154 -10.71 -7.08 3.49
C LEU A 154 -11.94 -6.24 3.14
N LEU A 155 -12.08 -5.84 1.88
CA LEU A 155 -13.18 -4.99 1.41
C LEU A 155 -14.56 -5.66 1.59
N VAL A 156 -14.63 -6.98 1.37
CA VAL A 156 -15.86 -7.75 1.56
C VAL A 156 -16.11 -8.11 3.04
N GLY A 157 -15.20 -7.73 3.95
CA GLY A 157 -15.33 -8.00 5.38
C GLY A 157 -15.12 -9.48 5.75
N LYS A 158 -14.40 -10.25 4.92
CA LYS A 158 -14.04 -11.63 5.26
C LYS A 158 -13.08 -11.66 6.45
N PRO A 159 -13.00 -12.78 7.20
CA PRO A 159 -12.04 -12.91 8.30
C PRO A 159 -10.60 -12.65 7.84
N ILE A 160 -9.82 -11.94 8.67
CA ILE A 160 -8.43 -11.56 8.35
C ILE A 160 -7.58 -12.77 7.94
N ALA A 161 -7.83 -13.94 8.53
CA ALA A 161 -7.15 -15.19 8.19
C ALA A 161 -7.24 -15.55 6.69
N THR A 162 -8.31 -15.13 6.00
CA THR A 162 -8.48 -15.35 4.55
C THR A 162 -7.57 -14.46 3.69
N ALA A 163 -7.15 -13.29 4.21
CA ALA A 163 -6.23 -12.37 3.54
C ALA A 163 -4.77 -12.81 3.68
N VAL A 164 -4.44 -13.52 4.77
CA VAL A 164 -3.07 -13.96 5.11
C VAL A 164 -2.35 -14.67 3.95
N PRO A 165 -2.89 -15.72 3.31
CA PRO A 165 -2.15 -16.41 2.24
C PRO A 165 -1.87 -15.49 1.05
N PHE A 166 -2.79 -14.57 0.73
CA PHE A 166 -2.59 -13.58 -0.32
C PHE A 166 -1.51 -12.56 0.04
N TRP A 167 -1.49 -12.08 1.29
CA TRP A 167 -0.41 -11.21 1.78
C TRP A 167 0.94 -11.92 1.80
N SER A 168 0.99 -13.18 2.23
CA SER A 168 2.21 -13.98 2.20
C SER A 168 2.72 -14.13 0.77
N ALA A 169 1.86 -14.48 -0.18
CA ALA A 169 2.22 -14.56 -1.60
C ALA A 169 2.69 -13.22 -2.16
N PHE A 170 2.01 -12.12 -1.81
CA PHE A 170 2.44 -10.77 -2.19
C PHE A 170 3.87 -10.49 -1.72
N LEU A 171 4.18 -10.73 -0.45
CA LEU A 171 5.51 -10.45 0.09
C LEU A 171 6.57 -11.36 -0.53
N VAL A 172 6.34 -12.66 -0.58
CA VAL A 172 7.29 -13.63 -1.14
C VAL A 172 7.60 -13.37 -2.61
N LEU A 173 6.61 -12.94 -3.40
CA LEU A 173 6.79 -12.69 -4.84
C LEU A 173 7.38 -11.31 -5.15
N THR A 174 7.43 -10.38 -4.18
CA THR A 174 7.88 -9.00 -4.41
C THR A 174 9.25 -8.67 -3.83
N ILE A 175 9.88 -9.60 -3.10
CA ILE A 175 11.28 -9.51 -2.61
C ILE A 175 12.22 -10.40 -3.42
#